data_AF-A0A4Y2EZ18-F1
#
_entry.id   AF-A0A4Y2EZ18-F1
#
_cell.length_a   1.000
_cell.length_b   1.000
_cell.length_c   1.000
_cell.angle_alpha   90.00
_cell.angle_beta   90.00
_cell.angle_gamma   90.00
#
_symmetry.space_group_name_H-M   'P 1'
#
loop_
_entity.id
_entity.type
_entity.pdbx_description
1 polymer ?
#
loop_
_entity_poly.entity_id
_entity_poly.type
_entity_poly.pdbx_seq_one_letter_code
_entity_poly.pdbx_strand_id
1 'polypeptide(L)'
;MSEEDRDATRFLWFRTEKDAERKTYLLNDILICRFSRLPFGLIPNPFLLPESLRELASKNYSLAAKQLKGNIFMDDFIRGVFAEDEASVLYSKMKNMMALISLPLAK
;
A
#
# COMPACT_ATOMS: atom_id res chain seq x y z
N MET A 1 0.48 -12.97 8.41
CA MET A 1 1.81 -12.68 8.97
C MET A 1 1.99 -13.55 10.18
N SER A 2 3.09 -14.30 10.22
CA SER A 2 3.49 -15.05 11.41
C SER A 2 3.89 -14.07 12.53
N GLU A 3 4.04 -14.55 13.76
CA GLU A 3 4.57 -13.69 14.84
C GLU A 3 6.01 -13.26 14.56
N GLU A 4 6.81 -14.09 13.90
CA GLU A 4 8.17 -13.76 13.47
C GLU A 4 8.19 -12.62 12.45
N ASP A 5 7.30 -12.66 11.43
CA ASP A 5 7.16 -11.58 10.45
C ASP A 5 6.76 -10.26 11.10
N ARG A 6 5.85 -10.33 12.09
CA ARG A 6 5.40 -9.15 12.83
C ARG A 6 6.54 -8.55 13.65
N ASP A 7 7.34 -9.39 14.28
CA ASP A 7 8.47 -8.95 15.09
C ASP A 7 9.58 -8.32 14.26
N ALA A 8 9.83 -8.85 13.06
CA ALA A 8 10.77 -8.28 12.09
C ALA A 8 10.39 -6.86 11.63
N THR A 9 9.15 -6.42 11.86
CA THR A 9 8.66 -5.06 11.51
C THR A 9 8.51 -4.13 12.72
N ARG A 10 9.16 -4.45 13.85
CA ARG A 10 9.13 -3.63 15.06
C ARG A 10 9.82 -2.29 14.82
N PHE A 11 9.20 -1.20 15.29
CA PHE A 11 9.77 0.14 15.24
C PHE A 11 9.53 0.91 16.54
N LEU A 12 10.33 1.95 16.74
CA LEU A 12 10.25 2.84 17.89
C LEU A 12 9.51 4.12 17.50
N TRP A 13 8.66 4.62 18.41
CA TRP A 13 7.92 5.85 18.22
C TRP A 13 8.02 6.72 19.46
N PHE A 14 8.36 8.00 19.30
CA PHE A 14 8.36 8.93 20.43
C PHE A 14 6.93 9.34 20.77
N ARG A 15 6.58 9.29 22.05
CA ARG A 15 5.34 9.91 22.49
C ARG A 15 5.46 11.43 22.33
N THR A 16 4.42 12.05 21.80
CA THR A 16 4.36 13.50 21.60
C THR A 16 3.18 14.09 22.35
N GLU A 17 3.36 15.30 22.85
CA GLU A 17 2.29 16.12 23.40
C GLU A 17 2.26 17.47 22.67
N LYS A 18 1.10 18.13 22.74
CA LYS A 18 0.91 19.47 22.20
C LYS A 18 0.63 20.39 23.38
N ASP A 19 1.33 21.52 23.42
CA ASP A 19 1.03 22.57 24.38
C ASP A 19 -0.23 23.38 23.99
N ALA A 20 -0.55 24.38 24.79
CA ALA A 20 -1.67 25.30 24.56
C ALA A 20 -1.56 26.07 23.23
N GLU A 21 -0.34 26.22 22.70
CA GLU A 21 -0.02 26.90 21.44
C GLU A 21 0.04 25.91 20.24
N ARG A 22 -0.32 24.63 20.48
CA ARG A 22 -0.25 23.51 19.52
C ARG A 22 1.16 23.16 19.05
N LYS A 23 2.19 23.60 19.76
CA LYS A 23 3.57 23.19 19.47
C LYS A 23 3.78 21.77 19.99
N THR A 24 4.30 20.92 19.11
CA THR A 24 4.59 19.52 19.44
C THR A 24 5.94 19.41 20.13
N TYR A 25 6.00 18.74 21.28
CA TYR A 25 7.25 18.35 21.93
C TYR A 25 7.31 16.84 22.13
N LEU A 26 8.53 16.32 22.12
CA LEU A 26 8.82 14.91 22.34
C LEU A 26 8.87 14.66 23.85
N LEU A 27 8.17 13.63 24.31
CA LEU A 27 8.35 13.08 25.64
C LEU A 27 9.54 12.12 25.65
N ASN A 28 10.15 11.92 26.81
CA ASN A 28 11.23 10.93 26.98
C ASN A 28 10.73 9.47 26.96
N ASP A 29 9.44 9.26 26.73
CA ASP A 29 8.81 7.94 26.63
C ASP A 29 8.85 7.42 25.18
N ILE A 30 9.47 6.25 24.99
CA ILE A 30 9.52 5.55 23.71
C ILE A 30 8.48 4.43 23.70
N LEU A 31 7.66 4.41 22.66
CA LEU A 31 6.72 3.34 22.38
C LEU A 31 7.34 2.35 21.41
N ILE A 32 7.13 1.06 21.67
CA ILE A 32 7.50 -0.02 20.76
C ILE A 32 6.25 -0.45 20.01
N CYS A 33 6.25 -0.30 18.69
CA CYS A 33 5.13 -0.64 17.83
C CYS A 33 5.52 -1.78 16.88
N ARG A 34 4.52 -2.57 16.47
CA ARG A 34 4.66 -3.63 15.45
C ARG A 34 3.48 -3.61 14.52
N PHE A 35 3.69 -3.93 13.24
CA PHE A 35 2.58 -3.99 12.30
C PHE A 35 1.76 -5.27 12.49
N SER A 36 0.44 -5.15 12.46
CA SER A 36 -0.49 -6.29 12.52
C SER A 36 -0.86 -6.83 11.13
N ARG A 37 -0.57 -6.05 10.08
CA ARG A 37 -0.80 -6.33 8.65
C ARG A 37 0.46 -5.97 7.85
N LEU A 38 0.55 -6.40 6.60
CA LEU A 38 1.70 -6.12 5.75
C LEU A 38 1.88 -4.60 5.59
N PRO A 39 3.01 -4.01 6.00
CA PRO A 39 3.25 -2.60 5.80
C PRO A 39 3.71 -2.31 4.37
N PHE A 40 3.35 -1.12 3.89
CA PHE A 40 3.85 -0.56 2.64
C PHE A 40 5.35 -0.28 2.75
N GLY A 41 6.09 -0.45 1.65
CA GLY A 41 7.50 -0.08 1.53
C GLY A 41 8.50 -1.18 1.90
N LEU A 42 8.06 -2.41 2.21
CA LEU A 42 8.98 -3.51 2.50
C LEU A 42 9.56 -4.13 1.23
N ILE A 43 10.87 -4.39 1.20
CA ILE A 43 11.58 -5.06 0.09
C ILE A 43 11.01 -6.45 -0.28
N PRO A 44 10.47 -7.29 0.62
CA PRO A 44 9.80 -8.55 0.25
C PRO A 44 8.37 -8.38 -0.35
N ASN A 45 7.83 -7.16 -0.40
CA ASN A 45 6.52 -6.85 -0.98
C ASN A 45 6.35 -7.09 -2.51
N PRO A 46 7.37 -7.00 -3.40
CA PRO A 46 7.18 -7.11 -4.84
C PRO A 46 6.81 -8.53 -5.30
N PHE A 47 6.91 -9.54 -4.44
CA PHE A 47 6.42 -10.90 -4.76
C PHE A 47 5.03 -11.16 -4.18
N LEU A 48 4.78 -10.74 -2.94
CA LEU A 48 3.54 -11.06 -2.24
C LEU A 48 2.37 -10.21 -2.71
N LEU A 49 2.57 -8.90 -2.92
CA LEU A 49 1.47 -7.99 -3.24
C LEU A 49 0.96 -8.14 -4.67
N PRO A 50 1.80 -8.25 -5.72
CA PRO A 50 1.30 -8.53 -7.07
C PRO A 50 0.53 -9.85 -7.17
N GLU A 51 0.98 -10.88 -6.47
CA GLU A 51 0.33 -12.19 -6.48
C GLU A 51 -1.01 -12.17 -5.71
N SER A 52 -1.04 -11.55 -4.54
CA SER A 52 -2.27 -11.37 -3.74
C SER A 52 -3.30 -10.51 -4.47
N LEU A 53 -2.86 -9.42 -5.10
CA LEU A 53 -3.73 -8.56 -5.90
C LEU A 53 -4.25 -9.29 -7.14
N ARG A 54 -3.42 -10.12 -7.79
CA ARG A 54 -3.88 -10.97 -8.89
C ARG A 54 -4.96 -11.93 -8.43
N GLU A 55 -4.76 -12.64 -7.32
CA GLU A 55 -5.76 -13.57 -6.79
C GLU A 55 -7.07 -12.85 -6.49
N LEU A 56 -7.00 -11.70 -5.82
CA LEU A 56 -8.17 -10.93 -5.42
C LEU A 56 -8.89 -10.28 -6.63
N ALA A 57 -8.13 -9.78 -7.60
CA ALA A 57 -8.66 -9.16 -8.82
C ALA A 57 -9.17 -10.19 -9.84
N SER A 58 -8.55 -11.36 -9.95
CA SER A 58 -8.94 -12.42 -10.90
C SER A 58 -10.36 -12.94 -10.69
N LYS A 59 -10.89 -12.82 -9.47
CA LYS A 59 -12.28 -13.19 -9.14
C LYS A 59 -13.32 -12.26 -9.81
N ASN A 60 -12.92 -11.04 -10.20
CA ASN A 60 -13.83 -10.02 -10.71
C ASN A 60 -13.39 -9.37 -12.05
N TYR A 61 -12.10 -9.34 -12.40
CA TYR A 61 -11.56 -8.60 -13.56
C TYR A 61 -10.26 -9.22 -14.13
N SER A 62 -10.38 -10.19 -15.04
CA SER A 62 -9.22 -10.91 -15.62
C SER A 62 -8.24 -10.03 -16.41
N LEU A 63 -8.74 -9.01 -17.14
CA LEU A 63 -7.90 -8.15 -17.98
C LEU A 63 -7.13 -7.10 -17.16
N ALA A 64 -7.79 -6.48 -16.17
CA ALA A 64 -7.16 -5.48 -15.31
C ALA A 64 -6.15 -6.13 -14.34
N ALA A 65 -6.45 -7.34 -13.85
CA ALA A 65 -5.50 -8.13 -13.05
C ALA A 65 -4.19 -8.43 -13.80
N LYS A 66 -4.26 -8.72 -15.11
CA LYS A 66 -3.07 -8.92 -15.94
C LYS A 66 -2.23 -7.66 -16.08
N GLN A 67 -2.88 -6.51 -16.28
CA GLN A 67 -2.19 -5.22 -16.36
C GLN A 67 -1.52 -4.86 -15.04
N LEU A 68 -2.18 -5.15 -13.91
CA LEU A 68 -1.65 -4.90 -12.59
C LEU A 68 -0.35 -5.70 -12.32
N LYS A 69 -0.34 -7.00 -12.63
CA LYS A 69 0.83 -7.88 -12.38
C LYS A 69 2.11 -7.40 -13.08
N GLY A 70 1.99 -6.93 -14.33
CA GLY A 70 3.15 -6.54 -15.14
C GLY A 70 3.67 -5.14 -14.87
N ASN A 71 2.96 -4.34 -14.05
CA ASN A 71 3.18 -2.91 -13.91
C ASN A 71 3.17 -2.46 -12.43
N ILE A 72 3.26 -3.39 -11.47
CA ILE A 72 3.47 -3.03 -10.06
C ILE A 72 4.95 -3.12 -9.72
N PHE A 73 5.45 -2.09 -9.05
CA PHE A 73 6.73 -2.08 -8.38
C PHE A 73 6.52 -1.74 -6.91
N MET A 74 6.83 -2.69 -6.01
CA MET A 74 6.49 -2.57 -4.58
C MET A 74 5.01 -2.22 -4.40
N ASP A 75 4.71 -1.01 -3.94
CA ASP A 75 3.36 -0.51 -3.69
C ASP A 75 2.80 0.38 -4.81
N ASP A 76 3.63 0.67 -5.83
CA ASP A 76 3.31 1.61 -6.89
C ASP A 76 2.83 0.88 -8.15
N PHE A 77 1.77 1.40 -8.77
CA PHE A 77 1.34 1.01 -10.11
C PHE A 77 1.88 2.01 -11.13
N ILE A 78 2.76 1.53 -12.02
CA ILE A 78 3.45 2.35 -13.01
C ILE A 78 3.19 1.79 -14.40
N ARG A 79 2.46 2.53 -15.24
CA ARG A 79 2.19 2.12 -16.62
C ARG A 79 2.23 3.29 -17.58
N GLY A 80 3.01 3.16 -18.64
CA GLY A 80 3.02 4.08 -19.77
C GLY A 80 1.85 3.83 -20.73
N VAL A 81 1.34 4.91 -21.32
CA VAL A 81 0.35 4.91 -22.41
C VAL A 81 0.76 5.96 -23.44
N PHE A 82 0.25 5.86 -24.67
CA PHE A 82 0.68 6.72 -25.77
C PHE A 82 -0.20 7.98 -25.92
N ALA A 83 -1.35 8.03 -25.25
CA ALA A 83 -2.29 9.15 -25.32
C ALA A 83 -2.93 9.46 -23.95
N GLU A 84 -3.36 10.71 -23.76
CA GLU A 84 -3.91 11.21 -22.49
C GLU A 84 -5.30 10.64 -22.16
N ASP A 85 -6.12 10.44 -23.19
CA ASP A 85 -7.43 9.79 -23.08
C ASP A 85 -7.29 8.33 -22.60
N GLU A 86 -6.31 7.60 -23.15
CA GLU A 86 -5.96 6.26 -22.69
C GLU A 86 -5.51 6.26 -21.22
N ALA A 87 -4.75 7.28 -20.79
CA ALA A 87 -4.31 7.43 -19.41
C ALA A 87 -5.50 7.58 -18.46
N SER A 88 -6.46 8.43 -18.84
CA SER A 88 -7.67 8.72 -18.05
C SER A 88 -8.57 7.50 -17.92
N VAL A 89 -8.76 6.76 -19.02
CA VAL A 89 -9.52 5.50 -19.04
C VAL A 89 -8.84 4.43 -18.17
N LEU A 90 -7.52 4.30 -18.29
CA LEU A 90 -6.72 3.36 -17.50
C LEU A 90 -6.81 3.67 -16.01
N TYR A 91 -6.59 4.93 -15.62
CA TYR A 91 -6.67 5.38 -14.24
C TYR A 91 -8.04 5.07 -13.64
N SER A 92 -9.12 5.44 -14.33
CA SER A 92 -10.49 5.22 -13.86
C SER A 92 -10.78 3.73 -13.66
N LYS A 93 -10.34 2.89 -14.60
CA LYS A 93 -10.50 1.43 -14.52
C LYS A 93 -9.74 0.83 -13.34
N MET A 94 -8.49 1.23 -13.14
CA MET A 94 -7.67 0.75 -12.02
C MET A 94 -8.23 1.21 -10.68
N LYS A 95 -8.63 2.48 -10.57
CA LYS A 95 -9.24 3.04 -9.36
C LYS A 95 -10.51 2.26 -8.95
N ASN A 96 -11.39 1.98 -9.90
CA ASN A 96 -12.61 1.22 -9.63
C ASN A 96 -12.29 -0.23 -9.23
N MET A 97 -11.37 -0.90 -9.92
CA MET A 97 -10.97 -2.27 -9.58
C MET A 97 -10.36 -2.34 -8.17
N MET A 98 -9.44 -1.45 -7.86
CA MET A 98 -8.72 -1.38 -6.59
C MET A 98 -9.67 -1.05 -5.42
N ALA A 99 -10.68 -0.20 -5.64
CA ALA A 99 -11.75 0.05 -4.67
C ALA A 99 -12.61 -1.20 -4.40
N LEU A 100 -12.96 -1.99 -5.42
CA LEU A 100 -13.76 -3.21 -5.27
C LEU A 100 -13.05 -4.29 -4.45
N ILE A 101 -11.72 -4.31 -4.46
CA ILE A 101 -10.92 -5.23 -3.66
C ILE A 101 -10.51 -4.66 -2.30
N SER A 102 -11.14 -3.56 -1.86
CA SER A 102 -10.87 -2.88 -0.58
C SER A 102 -9.43 -2.37 -0.42
N LEU A 103 -8.76 -2.06 -1.53
CA LEU A 103 -7.41 -1.48 -1.57
C LEU A 103 -7.42 -0.23 -2.47
N PRO A 104 -8.11 0.85 -2.11
CA PRO A 104 -8.24 2.02 -2.98
C PRO A 104 -6.88 2.65 -3.31
N LEU A 105 -6.69 3.05 -4.57
CA LEU A 105 -5.53 3.84 -4.96
C LEU A 105 -5.52 5.18 -4.21
N ALA A 106 -4.34 5.61 -3.76
CA ALA A 106 -4.14 6.92 -3.17
C ALA A 106 -4.52 8.05 -4.16
N LYS A 107 -4.87 9.21 -3.61
CA LYS A 107 -5.26 10.40 -4.39
C LYS A 107 -4.07 11.01 -5.10
#